data_AF-A0A7W1AI03-F1
#
_entry.id   AF-A0A7W1AI03-F1
#
_cell.length_a   1.000
_cell.length_b   1.000
_cell.length_c   1.000
_cell.angle_alpha   90.00
_cell.angle_beta   90.00
_cell.angle_gamma   90.00
#
_symmetry.space_group_name_H-M   'P 1'
#
loop_
_entity.id
_entity.type
_entity.pdbx_description
1 polymer ?
#
loop_
_entity_poly.entity_id
_entity_poly.type
_entity_poly.pdbx_seq_one_letter_code
_entity_poly.pdbx_strand_id
1 'polypeptide(L)'
;MRSLPSGPTVRDMMANAAFLVGLVLAIAPEIEGWLPGLTFGHARRNFYSAARRGLAAELLWPAAAGERVRAIGARELAERLLPFARAGLLSAGVDAEDADRHLDLIAGRLTIGQTGSVWQRRVFEDALRTTDADEAGRVVARTYGDASADGTPVHEWGRP
;
A
#
# COMPACT_ATOMS: atom_id res chain seq x y z
N MET A 1 -5.05 -10.07 -13.44
CA MET A 1 -4.71 -9.54 -12.10
C MET A 1 -5.74 -10.10 -11.12
N ARG A 2 -5.37 -10.72 -9.99
CA ARG A 2 -6.37 -11.01 -8.93
C ARG A 2 -6.87 -9.67 -8.37
N SER A 3 -8.11 -9.63 -7.89
CA SER A 3 -8.64 -8.41 -7.26
C SER A 3 -7.76 -7.98 -6.10
N LEU A 4 -7.45 -6.68 -6.05
CA LEU A 4 -6.94 -6.07 -4.83
C LEU A 4 -8.02 -6.22 -3.74
N PRO A 5 -7.63 -6.43 -2.46
CA PRO A 5 -8.61 -6.46 -1.38
C PRO A 5 -9.37 -5.12 -1.33
N SER A 6 -10.60 -5.13 -0.82
CA SER A 6 -11.33 -3.90 -0.57
C SER A 6 -10.50 -2.96 0.31
N GLY A 7 -10.38 -1.71 -0.12
CA GLY A 7 -9.69 -0.67 0.62
C GLY A 7 -10.62 0.05 1.60
N PRO A 8 -10.09 0.91 2.47
CA PRO A 8 -10.88 1.70 3.42
C PRO A 8 -11.87 2.66 2.76
N THR A 9 -11.50 3.21 1.61
CA THR A 9 -12.35 4.10 0.80
C THR A 9 -12.20 3.82 -0.68
N VAL A 10 -13.11 4.36 -1.50
CA VAL A 10 -12.98 4.35 -2.96
C VAL A 10 -11.69 5.04 -3.39
N ARG A 11 -11.34 6.17 -2.75
CA ARG A 11 -10.10 6.92 -3.04
C ARG A 11 -8.86 6.06 -2.76
N ASP A 12 -8.83 5.35 -1.63
CA ASP A 12 -7.74 4.42 -1.29
C ASP A 12 -7.62 3.26 -2.29
N MET A 13 -8.75 2.73 -2.75
CA MET A 13 -8.77 1.66 -3.76
C MET A 13 -8.25 2.16 -5.11
N MET A 14 -8.65 3.37 -5.53
CA MET A 14 -8.14 4.00 -6.75
C MET A 14 -6.65 4.31 -6.66
N ALA A 15 -6.18 4.79 -5.51
CA ALA A 15 -4.75 4.97 -5.26
C ALA A 15 -3.98 3.65 -5.41
N ASN A 16 -4.45 2.57 -4.77
CA ASN A 16 -3.82 1.25 -4.90
C ASN A 16 -3.79 0.75 -6.34
N ALA A 17 -4.87 0.96 -7.10
CA ALA A 17 -4.94 0.59 -8.50
C ALA A 17 -3.95 1.40 -9.35
N ALA A 18 -3.94 2.73 -9.19
CA ALA A 18 -3.01 3.63 -9.88
C ALA A 18 -1.55 3.24 -9.63
N PHE A 19 -1.19 2.99 -8.36
CA PHE A 19 0.17 2.56 -8.01
C PHE A 19 0.55 1.22 -8.64
N LEU A 20 -0.32 0.21 -8.52
CA LEU A 20 -0.04 -1.11 -9.08
C LEU A 20 0.04 -1.09 -10.61
N VAL A 21 -0.93 -0.47 -11.27
CA VAL A 21 -0.99 -0.39 -12.74
C VAL A 21 0.21 0.41 -13.26
N GLY A 22 0.51 1.56 -12.65
CA GLY A 22 1.68 2.35 -12.98
C GLY A 22 2.98 1.55 -12.90
N LEU A 23 3.18 0.77 -11.83
CA LEU A 23 4.37 -0.07 -11.69
C LEU A 23 4.45 -1.17 -12.74
N VAL A 24 3.33 -1.83 -13.05
CA VAL A 24 3.29 -2.84 -14.10
C VAL A 24 3.68 -2.23 -15.44
N LEU A 25 3.10 -1.08 -15.79
CA LEU A 25 3.39 -0.38 -17.05
C LEU A 25 4.84 0.10 -17.13
N ALA A 26 5.43 0.54 -16.02
CA ALA A 26 6.82 0.98 -15.99
C ALA A 26 7.83 -0.17 -16.08
N ILE A 27 7.53 -1.33 -15.47
CA ILE A 27 8.47 -2.46 -15.40
C ILE A 27 8.33 -3.41 -16.58
N ALA A 28 7.12 -3.54 -17.17
CA ALA A 28 6.85 -4.49 -18.24
C ALA A 28 7.83 -4.44 -19.43
N PRO A 29 8.26 -3.27 -19.93
CA PRO A 29 9.21 -3.21 -21.04
C PRO A 29 10.59 -3.82 -20.74
N GLU A 30 11.00 -3.84 -19.46
CA GLU A 30 12.31 -4.31 -19.02
C GLU A 30 12.23 -5.62 -18.21
N ILE A 31 11.07 -6.30 -18.22
CA ILE A 31 10.79 -7.41 -17.30
C ILE A 31 11.83 -8.53 -17.34
N GLU A 32 12.40 -8.81 -18.52
CA GLU A 32 13.46 -9.80 -18.72
C GLU A 32 14.72 -9.51 -17.88
N GLY A 33 15.02 -8.23 -17.63
CA GLY A 33 16.12 -7.83 -16.74
C GLY A 33 15.79 -7.97 -15.25
N TRP A 34 14.51 -7.94 -14.88
CA TRP A 34 14.06 -8.05 -13.48
C TRP A 34 13.83 -9.51 -13.04
N LEU A 35 13.37 -10.38 -13.94
CA LEU A 35 13.02 -11.77 -13.65
C LEU A 35 14.14 -12.59 -12.97
N PRO A 36 15.42 -12.50 -13.37
CA PRO A 36 16.49 -13.25 -12.72
C PRO A 36 16.65 -12.90 -11.24
N GLY A 37 16.39 -11.65 -10.86
CA GLY A 37 16.41 -11.20 -9.45
C GLY A 37 15.11 -11.51 -8.70
N LEU A 38 13.97 -11.56 -9.37
CA LEU A 38 12.66 -11.72 -8.75
C LEU A 38 12.08 -13.14 -8.90
N THR A 39 12.85 -14.14 -8.46
CA THR A 39 12.38 -15.54 -8.46
C THR A 39 11.05 -15.69 -7.70
N PHE A 40 10.25 -16.70 -8.05
CA PHE A 40 9.01 -17.00 -7.32
C PHE A 40 9.23 -17.22 -5.82
N GLY A 41 10.38 -17.79 -5.43
CA GLY A 41 10.76 -17.94 -4.02
C GLY A 41 10.89 -16.60 -3.30
N HIS A 42 11.53 -15.61 -3.93
CA HIS A 42 11.61 -14.25 -3.40
C HIS A 42 10.23 -13.60 -3.33
N ALA A 43 9.41 -13.72 -4.38
CA ALA A 43 8.05 -13.18 -4.41
C ALA A 43 7.19 -13.77 -3.27
N ARG A 44 7.24 -15.09 -3.07
CA ARG A 44 6.51 -15.78 -1.98
C ARG A 44 6.98 -15.31 -0.61
N ARG A 45 8.30 -15.20 -0.38
CA ARG A 45 8.86 -14.68 0.87
C ARG A 45 8.38 -13.26 1.14
N ASN A 46 8.44 -12.39 0.13
CA ASN A 46 8.01 -11.00 0.22
C ASN A 46 6.53 -10.89 0.56
N PHE A 47 5.68 -11.65 -0.13
CA PHE A 47 4.24 -11.67 0.11
C PHE A 47 3.91 -11.98 1.57
N TYR A 48 4.47 -13.06 2.14
CA TYR A 48 4.22 -13.42 3.54
C TYR A 48 4.94 -12.50 4.56
N SER A 49 6.05 -11.85 4.17
CA SER A 49 6.69 -10.83 5.02
C SER A 49 5.79 -9.60 5.14
N ALA A 50 5.31 -9.09 3.99
CA ALA A 50 4.38 -7.97 3.92
C ALA A 50 3.04 -8.26 4.59
N ALA A 51 2.46 -9.45 4.38
CA ALA A 51 1.19 -9.82 5.03
C ALA A 51 1.27 -9.83 6.56
N ARG A 52 2.42 -10.21 7.13
CA ARG A 52 2.61 -10.29 8.60
C ARG A 52 3.04 -8.97 9.23
N ARG A 53 3.88 -8.19 8.54
CA ARG A 53 4.55 -7.02 9.12
C ARG A 53 4.13 -5.69 8.49
N GLY A 54 3.34 -5.71 7.43
CA GLY A 54 2.89 -4.52 6.71
C GLY A 54 4.08 -3.67 6.25
N LEU A 55 3.99 -2.35 6.51
CA LEU A 55 5.02 -1.37 6.14
C LEU A 55 6.37 -1.59 6.86
N ALA A 56 6.39 -2.34 7.96
CA ALA A 56 7.62 -2.70 8.68
C ALA A 56 8.28 -3.97 8.15
N ALA A 57 7.78 -4.57 7.06
CA ALA A 57 8.38 -5.74 6.45
C ALA A 57 9.71 -5.41 5.78
N GLU A 58 10.64 -6.36 5.79
CA GLU A 58 11.78 -6.38 4.88
C GLU A 58 11.46 -7.28 3.67
N LEU A 59 11.71 -6.75 2.48
CA LEU A 59 11.45 -7.39 1.19
C LEU A 59 12.77 -7.58 0.44
N LEU A 60 12.84 -8.65 -0.34
CA LEU A 60 13.93 -8.90 -1.28
C LEU A 60 13.64 -8.19 -2.59
N TRP A 61 14.50 -7.26 -2.98
CA TRP A 61 14.34 -6.48 -4.20
C TRP A 61 15.70 -6.20 -4.86
N PRO A 62 15.84 -6.35 -6.18
CA PRO A 62 17.03 -5.94 -6.92
C PRO A 62 17.07 -4.40 -7.03
N ALA A 63 18.25 -3.77 -6.92
CA ALA A 63 18.31 -2.31 -6.95
C ALA A 63 17.98 -1.71 -8.32
N ALA A 64 18.30 -2.45 -9.39
CA ALA A 64 17.96 -2.19 -10.78
C ALA A 64 17.86 -3.52 -11.57
N ALA A 65 17.41 -3.45 -12.82
CA ALA A 65 17.40 -4.60 -13.72
C ALA A 65 18.82 -5.21 -13.85
N GLY A 66 18.93 -6.54 -13.74
CA GLY A 66 20.19 -7.27 -13.79
C GLY A 66 21.04 -7.22 -12.52
N GLU A 67 20.64 -6.47 -11.48
CA GLU A 67 21.38 -6.38 -10.24
C GLU A 67 21.05 -7.47 -9.22
N ARG A 68 21.95 -7.62 -8.23
CA ARG A 68 21.77 -8.53 -7.11
C ARG A 68 20.60 -8.09 -6.22
N VAL A 69 19.87 -9.08 -5.75
CA VAL A 69 18.77 -8.93 -4.79
C VAL A 69 19.31 -8.60 -3.42
N ARG A 70 18.71 -7.59 -2.78
CA ARG A 70 19.02 -7.19 -1.40
C ARG A 70 17.76 -7.03 -0.56
N ALA A 71 17.91 -7.10 0.75
CA ALA A 71 16.84 -6.72 1.67
C ALA A 71 16.65 -5.19 1.64
N ILE A 72 15.39 -4.76 1.65
CA ILE A 72 14.98 -3.35 1.73
C ILE A 72 13.68 -3.26 2.52
N GLY A 73 13.49 -2.17 3.27
CA GLY A 73 12.22 -1.93 3.98
C GLY A 73 11.06 -1.74 3.00
N ALA A 74 9.89 -2.30 3.31
CA ALA A 74 8.72 -2.21 2.45
C ALA A 74 8.25 -0.76 2.24
N ARG A 75 8.30 0.07 3.29
CA ARG A 75 8.04 1.51 3.21
C ARG A 75 9.02 2.22 2.27
N GLU A 76 10.32 2.05 2.52
CA GLU A 76 11.39 2.65 1.69
C GLU A 76 11.27 2.21 0.23
N LEU A 77 11.02 0.93 -0.01
CA LEU A 77 10.83 0.41 -1.36
C LEU A 77 9.61 1.05 -2.03
N ALA A 78 8.47 1.14 -1.34
CA ALA A 78 7.27 1.77 -1.90
C ALA A 78 7.50 3.25 -2.24
N GLU A 79 8.21 4.00 -1.39
CA GLU A 79 8.59 5.40 -1.65
C GLU A 79 9.45 5.52 -2.91
N ARG A 80 10.45 4.64 -3.06
CA ARG A 80 11.31 4.59 -4.25
C ARG A 80 10.56 4.22 -5.52
N LEU A 81 9.46 3.49 -5.40
CA LEU A 81 8.67 3.00 -6.52
C LEU A 81 7.60 4.02 -6.97
N LEU A 82 7.27 5.05 -6.18
CA LEU A 82 6.28 6.07 -6.58
C LEU A 82 6.62 6.77 -7.91
N PRO A 83 7.87 7.23 -8.15
CA PRO A 83 8.21 7.86 -9.43
C PRO A 83 8.10 6.90 -10.62
N PHE A 84 8.38 5.61 -10.42
CA PHE A 84 8.21 4.59 -11.45
C PHE A 84 6.73 4.37 -11.77
N ALA A 85 5.88 4.28 -10.73
CA ALA A 85 4.45 4.16 -10.92
C ALA A 85 3.89 5.35 -11.71
N ARG A 86 4.32 6.57 -11.36
CA ARG A 86 3.97 7.79 -12.08
C ARG A 86 4.39 7.72 -13.55
N ALA A 87 5.64 7.38 -13.83
CA ALA A 87 6.15 7.28 -15.19
C ALA A 87 5.36 6.27 -16.04
N GLY A 88 4.97 5.14 -15.46
CA GLY A 88 4.15 4.13 -16.14
C GLY A 88 2.71 4.60 -16.42
N LEU A 89 2.10 5.39 -15.53
CA LEU A 89 0.78 5.98 -15.79
C LEU A 89 0.85 7.03 -16.92
N LEU A 90 1.85 7.90 -16.89
CA LEU A 90 2.03 8.93 -17.92
C LEU A 90 2.30 8.34 -19.29
N SER A 91 3.11 7.28 -19.37
CA SER A 91 3.41 6.60 -20.65
C SER A 91 2.17 5.91 -21.25
N ALA A 92 1.18 5.57 -20.42
CA ALA A 92 -0.12 5.07 -20.85
C ALA A 92 -1.15 6.18 -21.14
N GLY A 93 -0.77 7.46 -21.07
CA GLY A 93 -1.62 8.60 -21.41
C GLY A 93 -2.54 9.09 -20.29
N VAL A 94 -2.29 8.70 -19.03
CA VAL A 94 -2.99 9.29 -17.88
C VAL A 94 -2.49 10.71 -17.66
N ASP A 95 -3.42 11.64 -17.42
CA ASP A 95 -3.09 13.03 -17.09
C ASP A 95 -2.21 13.12 -15.83
N ALA A 96 -1.24 14.02 -15.85
CA ALA A 96 -0.28 14.16 -14.74
C ALA A 96 -0.96 14.51 -13.42
N GLU A 97 -1.94 15.40 -13.45
CA GLU A 97 -2.71 15.78 -12.26
C GLU A 97 -3.50 14.60 -11.69
N ASP A 98 -4.08 13.76 -12.54
CA ASP A 98 -4.82 12.57 -12.11
C ASP A 98 -3.88 11.52 -11.50
N ALA A 99 -2.72 11.29 -12.13
CA ALA A 99 -1.69 10.39 -11.59
C ALA A 99 -1.19 10.87 -10.22
N ASP A 100 -0.84 12.16 -10.11
CA ASP A 100 -0.32 12.76 -8.89
C ASP A 100 -1.36 12.71 -7.77
N ARG A 101 -2.62 13.09 -8.05
CA ARG A 101 -3.73 13.03 -7.08
C ARG A 101 -3.88 11.65 -6.44
N HIS A 102 -3.72 10.57 -7.20
CA HIS A 102 -3.85 9.21 -6.67
C HIS A 102 -2.58 8.71 -5.98
N LEU A 103 -1.40 9.03 -6.51
CA LEU A 103 -0.12 8.60 -5.94
C LEU A 103 0.22 9.37 -4.66
N ASP A 104 -0.25 10.61 -4.51
CA ASP A 104 -0.11 11.39 -3.28
C ASP A 104 -0.83 10.74 -2.09
N LEU A 105 -1.93 10.01 -2.31
CA LEU A 105 -2.59 9.24 -1.25
C LEU A 105 -1.73 8.04 -0.80
N ILE A 106 -0.98 7.43 -1.72
CA ILE A 106 0.02 6.41 -1.36
C ILE A 106 1.12 7.06 -0.52
N ALA A 107 1.65 8.20 -0.99
CA ALA A 107 2.70 8.95 -0.31
C ALA A 107 2.27 9.34 1.11
N GLY A 108 1.06 9.89 1.29
CA GLY A 108 0.50 10.23 2.60
C GLY A 108 0.43 9.03 3.55
N ARG A 109 -0.02 7.86 3.08
CA ARG A 109 -0.01 6.62 3.88
C ARG A 109 1.40 6.18 4.25
N LEU A 110 2.36 6.33 3.33
CA LEU A 110 3.76 6.03 3.60
C LEU A 110 4.32 7.01 4.61
N THR A 111 4.09 8.32 4.51
CA THR A 111 4.58 9.31 5.49
C THR A 111 4.00 9.09 6.88
N ILE A 112 2.67 8.99 6.99
CA ILE A 112 1.98 8.82 8.29
C ILE A 112 2.18 7.41 8.86
N GLY A 113 2.38 6.41 8.00
CA GLY A 113 2.48 5.01 8.41
C GLY A 113 1.15 4.43 8.86
N GLN A 114 0.04 4.96 8.32
CA GLN A 114 -1.32 4.54 8.62
C GLN A 114 -1.94 3.85 7.41
N THR A 115 -2.26 2.57 7.60
CA THR A 115 -3.08 1.76 6.68
C THR A 115 -4.40 1.43 7.38
N GLY A 116 -5.38 0.91 6.65
CA GLY A 116 -6.65 0.45 7.25
C GLY A 116 -6.46 -0.60 8.35
N SER A 117 -5.52 -1.53 8.18
CA SER A 117 -5.22 -2.53 9.21
C SER A 117 -4.50 -1.95 10.43
N VAL A 118 -3.58 -1.00 10.23
CA VAL A 118 -2.91 -0.30 11.33
C VAL A 118 -3.90 0.55 12.13
N TRP A 119 -4.78 1.28 11.43
CA TRP A 119 -5.80 2.10 12.08
C TRP A 119 -6.79 1.25 12.89
N GLN A 120 -7.34 0.19 12.30
CA GLN A 120 -8.27 -0.72 13.01
C GLN A 120 -7.64 -1.31 14.27
N ARG A 121 -6.38 -1.76 14.17
CA ARG A 121 -5.66 -2.32 15.33
C ARG A 121 -5.47 -1.28 16.44
N ARG A 122 -5.09 -0.04 16.09
CA ARG A 122 -4.90 1.04 17.07
C ARG A 122 -6.21 1.41 17.77
N VAL A 123 -7.30 1.59 17.01
CA VAL A 123 -8.61 1.92 17.58
C VAL A 123 -9.12 0.79 18.48
N PHE A 124 -8.93 -0.47 18.06
CA PHE A 124 -9.27 -1.63 18.88
C PHE A 124 -8.48 -1.66 20.19
N GLU A 125 -7.15 -1.48 20.13
CA GLU A 125 -6.26 -1.41 21.29
C GLU A 125 -6.62 -0.24 22.22
N ASP A 126 -7.01 0.91 21.65
CA ASP A 126 -7.40 2.09 22.41
C ASP A 126 -8.72 1.87 23.16
N ALA A 127 -9.74 1.28 22.50
CA ALA A 127 -11.04 0.98 23.10
C ALA A 127 -10.96 -0.10 24.20
N LEU A 128 -10.17 -1.15 23.97
CA LEU A 128 -9.92 -2.23 24.93
C LEU A 128 -9.38 -1.75 26.29
N ARG A 129 -8.82 -0.54 26.37
CA ARG A 129 -8.38 0.03 27.66
C ARG A 129 -9.55 0.38 28.59
N THR A 130 -10.75 0.50 28.04
CA THR A 130 -11.95 0.94 28.77
C THR A 130 -13.17 0.03 28.58
N THR A 131 -13.11 -0.91 27.64
CA THR A 131 -14.23 -1.80 27.29
C THR A 131 -13.78 -3.24 27.13
N ASP A 132 -14.74 -4.17 26.98
CA ASP A 132 -14.46 -5.53 26.53
C ASP A 132 -14.19 -5.60 25.01
N ALA A 133 -13.82 -6.79 24.53
CA ALA A 133 -13.46 -7.04 23.14
C ALA A 133 -14.64 -6.89 22.16
N ASP A 134 -15.85 -7.24 22.59
CA ASP A 134 -17.05 -7.12 21.75
C ASP A 134 -17.38 -5.65 21.53
N GLU A 135 -17.33 -4.83 22.58
CA GLU A 135 -17.55 -3.40 22.47
C GLU A 135 -16.42 -2.69 21.71
N ALA A 136 -15.16 -3.07 21.93
CA ALA A 136 -14.04 -2.56 21.15
C ALA A 136 -14.20 -2.87 19.65
N GLY A 137 -14.68 -4.07 19.31
CA GLY A 137 -15.00 -4.45 17.94
C GLY A 137 -16.13 -3.59 17.34
N ARG A 138 -17.18 -3.31 18.12
CA ARG A 138 -18.28 -2.41 17.71
C ARG A 138 -17.81 -0.97 17.49
N VAL A 139 -16.91 -0.47 18.33
CA VAL A 139 -16.29 0.86 18.15
C VAL A 139 -15.54 0.92 16.83
N VAL A 140 -14.66 -0.06 16.55
CA VAL A 140 -13.92 -0.13 15.28
C VAL A 140 -14.85 -0.20 14.09
N ALA A 141 -15.85 -1.09 14.10
CA ALA A 141 -16.75 -1.30 12.97
C ALA A 141 -17.55 -0.04 12.63
N ARG A 142 -18.09 0.64 13.65
CA ARG A 142 -18.87 1.88 13.49
C ARG A 142 -18.00 3.00 12.92
N THR A 143 -16.88 3.28 13.58
CA THR A 143 -15.99 4.40 13.20
C THR A 143 -15.33 4.17 11.85
N TYR A 144 -14.98 2.92 11.51
CA TYR A 144 -14.52 2.56 10.17
C TYR A 144 -15.62 2.78 9.12
N GLY A 145 -16.86 2.39 9.41
CA GLY A 145 -17.99 2.58 8.52
C GLY A 145 -18.26 4.05 8.22
N ASP A 146 -18.29 4.88 9.26
CA ASP A 146 -18.51 6.34 9.14
C ASP A 146 -17.40 7.01 8.32
N ALA A 147 -16.13 6.72 8.63
CA ALA A 147 -14.98 7.29 7.90
C ALA A 147 -14.88 6.76 6.46
N SER A 148 -15.27 5.51 6.23
CA SER A 148 -15.34 4.90 4.89
C SER A 148 -16.39 5.59 4.02
N ALA A 149 -17.57 5.85 4.58
CA ALA A 149 -18.69 6.50 3.90
C ALA A 149 -18.41 7.97 3.57
N ASP A 150 -17.71 8.68 4.45
CA ASP A 150 -17.24 10.05 4.22
C ASP A 150 -16.20 10.15 3.08
N GLY A 151 -15.50 9.04 2.79
CA GLY A 151 -14.55 8.95 1.69
C GLY A 151 -13.22 9.65 1.94
N THR A 152 -12.99 10.17 3.16
CA THR A 152 -11.69 10.68 3.60
C THR A 152 -10.64 9.56 3.49
N PRO A 153 -9.46 9.79 2.89
CA PRO A 153 -8.41 8.78 2.79
C PRO A 153 -7.94 8.28 4.16
N VAL A 154 -7.60 7.00 4.28
CA VAL A 154 -7.29 6.38 5.58
C VAL A 154 -6.12 7.03 6.33
N HIS A 155 -5.18 7.67 5.64
CA HIS A 155 -4.05 8.34 6.29
C HIS A 155 -4.43 9.65 7.01
N GLU A 156 -5.62 10.17 6.75
CA GLU A 156 -6.16 11.38 7.38
C GLU A 156 -7.11 11.06 8.55
N TRP A 157 -7.45 9.78 8.76
CA TRP A 157 -8.38 9.39 9.81
C TRP A 157 -7.82 9.65 11.20
N GLY A 158 -8.61 10.33 12.03
CA GLY A 158 -8.39 10.45 13.47
C GLY A 158 -8.69 9.15 14.21
N ARG A 159 -8.36 9.12 15.51
CA ARG A 159 -8.79 8.06 16.42
C ARG A 159 -9.86 8.64 17.36
N PRO A 160 -10.97 7.91 17.58
CA PRO A 160 -12.03 8.30 18.51
C PRO A 160 -11.56 8.27 19.97
#